data_AF-A1WUY9-F1
#
_entry.id   AF-A1WUY9-F1
#
_cell.length_a   1.000
_cell.length_b   1.000
_cell.length_c   1.000
_cell.angle_alpha   90.00
_cell.angle_beta   90.00
_cell.angle_gamma   90.00
#
_symmetry.space_group_name_H-M   'P 1'
#
loop_
_entity.id
_entity.type
_entity.pdbx_description
1 polymer ?
#
loop_
_entity_poly.entity_id
_entity_poly.type
_entity_poly.pdbx_seq_one_letter_code
_entity_poly.pdbx_strand_id
1 'polypeptide(L)'
;MDLLLLAVAAVLVNNFVLTQFLGLCPFLGVSRKVETAAGMAAATAFVLTLASVLSYLAFTYILVPLDAEYLRTPTFILIIAIAVQLTEMAVRFTSPMLQQVLGLYLPLITTNCAVLGVALLNLRGDHDLIASAVYGAAAAAGFGLVLVIFAALRERLESAEVPRAFRGAPIALVSAGILSMGFMGFAGLAQAGERELATDREDMVEVEVTTLTLEEGGAPAPVILLGEPDSEQMVPIFIGPSEAQAIHDALHGVEPPRPMTHDLFGNVLRATGYTLQAVYIDAIVDGAYVAALALAPEDGGEVRYIDSRSSDAIALALRAEATIYAAPEVLEAAQEREQQRPRDESLRMTRLDLVPGPTT
;
A
#
# COMPACT_ATOMS: atom_id res chain seq x y z
N MET A 1 8.51 -8.37 10.83
CA MET A 1 8.38 -8.13 9.38
C MET A 1 9.47 -8.90 8.64
N ASP A 2 9.13 -9.63 7.59
CA ASP A 2 10.13 -10.31 6.75
C ASP A 2 11.11 -9.27 6.15
N LEU A 3 12.42 -9.51 6.25
CA LEU A 3 13.46 -8.62 5.72
C LEU A 3 13.28 -8.40 4.21
N LEU A 4 12.75 -9.40 3.50
CA LEU A 4 12.45 -9.28 2.08
C LEU A 4 11.29 -8.30 1.85
N LEU A 5 10.22 -8.40 2.64
CA LEU A 5 9.07 -7.50 2.55
C LEU A 5 9.47 -6.07 2.92
N LEU A 6 10.28 -5.88 3.96
CA LEU A 6 10.85 -4.59 4.34
C LEU A 6 11.65 -3.97 3.19
N ALA A 7 12.52 -4.77 2.55
CA ALA A 7 13.34 -4.29 1.44
C ALA A 7 12.49 -3.92 0.21
N VAL A 8 11.53 -4.76 -0.18
CA VAL A 8 10.62 -4.50 -1.31
C VAL A 8 9.77 -3.27 -1.05
N ALA A 9 9.21 -3.15 0.16
CA ALA A 9 8.43 -2.00 0.58
C ALA A 9 9.25 -0.71 0.56
N ALA A 10 10.50 -0.73 1.04
CA ALA A 10 11.36 0.45 1.04
C ALA A 10 11.84 0.87 -0.37
N VAL A 11 12.09 -0.09 -1.28
CA VAL A 11 12.52 0.20 -2.66
C VAL A 11 11.39 0.77 -3.50
N LEU A 12 10.21 0.14 -3.46
CA LEU A 12 9.12 0.40 -4.41
C LEU A 12 7.98 1.21 -3.80
N VAL A 13 7.50 0.83 -2.62
CA VAL A 13 6.25 1.38 -2.06
C VAL A 13 6.49 2.71 -1.36
N ASN A 14 7.38 2.68 -0.38
CA ASN A 14 7.81 3.82 0.40
C ASN A 14 9.02 4.50 -0.22
N ASN A 15 9.03 4.63 -1.56
CA ASN A 15 10.15 5.22 -2.27
C ASN A 15 10.38 6.68 -1.85
N PHE A 16 11.61 7.00 -1.47
CA PHE A 16 11.94 8.32 -0.93
C PHE A 16 11.68 9.44 -1.92
N VAL A 17 11.97 9.24 -3.21
CA VAL A 17 11.85 10.29 -4.22
C VAL A 17 10.42 10.48 -4.68
N LEU A 18 9.74 9.38 -5.01
CA LEU A 18 8.45 9.43 -5.72
C LEU A 18 7.25 9.46 -4.78
N THR A 19 7.34 8.82 -3.61
CA THR A 19 6.23 8.71 -2.64
C THR A 19 6.41 9.71 -1.50
N GLN A 20 7.64 9.92 -1.02
CA GLN A 20 7.92 10.78 0.13
C GLN A 20 8.51 12.15 -0.24
N PHE A 21 8.79 12.40 -1.53
CA PHE A 21 9.33 13.67 -2.04
C PHE A 21 10.67 14.12 -1.41
N LEU A 22 11.48 13.17 -0.96
CA LEU A 22 12.81 13.34 -0.40
C LEU A 22 13.89 13.13 -1.47
N GLY A 23 14.97 13.90 -1.41
CA GLY A 23 16.10 13.80 -2.33
C GLY A 23 15.89 14.44 -3.71
N LEU A 24 14.90 15.34 -3.84
CA LEU A 24 14.58 16.01 -5.11
C LEU A 24 15.73 16.88 -5.65
N CYS A 25 16.51 17.53 -4.80
CA CYS A 25 17.63 18.38 -5.21
C CYS A 25 18.71 17.62 -6.02
N PRO A 26 19.31 16.53 -5.50
CA PRO A 26 20.23 15.72 -6.29
C PRO A 26 19.52 15.01 -7.43
N PHE A 27 18.27 14.57 -7.24
CA PHE A 27 17.49 13.91 -8.27
C PHE A 27 17.30 14.77 -9.53
N LEU A 28 16.96 16.05 -9.39
CA LEU A 28 16.81 16.96 -10.54
C LEU A 28 18.16 17.46 -11.08
N GLY A 29 19.17 17.58 -10.20
CA GLY A 29 20.48 18.14 -10.51
C GLY A 29 21.36 17.24 -11.38
N VAL A 30 21.38 15.92 -11.13
CA VAL A 30 22.33 14.99 -11.77
C VAL A 30 21.70 14.01 -12.77
N SER A 31 20.39 14.09 -13.00
CA SER A 31 19.64 13.19 -13.90
C SER A 31 19.67 13.60 -15.38
N ARG A 32 20.63 14.42 -15.82
CA ARG A 32 20.76 14.75 -17.25
C ARG A 32 21.40 13.64 -18.05
N LYS A 33 22.30 12.86 -17.44
CA LYS A 33 22.98 11.74 -18.06
C LYS A 33 22.92 10.51 -17.17
N VAL A 34 22.76 9.34 -17.77
CA VAL A 34 22.69 8.07 -17.05
C VAL A 34 24.00 7.76 -16.35
N GLU A 35 25.16 8.07 -16.94
CA GLU A 35 26.46 7.79 -16.30
C GLU A 35 26.66 8.63 -15.04
N THR A 36 26.27 9.92 -15.07
CA THR A 36 26.36 10.80 -13.89
C THR A 36 25.36 10.40 -12.82
N ALA A 37 24.15 10.01 -13.23
CA ALA A 37 23.11 9.51 -12.34
C ALA A 37 23.54 8.22 -11.63
N ALA A 38 24.13 7.26 -12.35
CA ALA A 38 24.62 6.01 -11.79
C ALA A 38 25.75 6.23 -10.78
N GLY A 39 26.70 7.12 -11.09
CA GLY A 39 27.77 7.49 -10.16
C GLY A 39 27.24 8.15 -8.89
N MET A 40 26.24 9.03 -9.02
CA MET A 40 25.58 9.65 -7.87
C MET A 40 24.81 8.64 -7.04
N ALA A 41 24.05 7.75 -7.69
CA ALA A 41 23.31 6.68 -7.02
C ALA A 41 24.24 5.83 -6.13
N ALA A 42 25.39 5.41 -6.67
CA ALA A 42 26.38 4.63 -5.92
C ALA A 42 26.94 5.38 -4.70
N ALA A 43 27.30 6.66 -4.87
CA ALA A 43 27.80 7.49 -3.77
C ALA A 43 26.73 7.70 -2.69
N THR A 44 25.50 8.02 -3.09
CA THR A 44 24.37 8.17 -2.16
C THR A 44 23.99 6.86 -1.47
N ALA A 45 24.15 5.72 -2.15
CA ALA A 45 23.81 4.42 -1.59
C ALA A 45 24.70 4.07 -0.39
N PHE A 46 26.01 4.34 -0.52
CA PHE A 46 26.94 4.17 0.58
C PHE A 46 26.59 5.09 1.75
N VAL A 47 26.32 6.37 1.49
CA VAL A 47 25.96 7.34 2.56
C VAL A 47 24.64 6.98 3.24
N LEU A 48 23.59 6.64 2.49
CA LEU A 48 22.27 6.29 3.05
C LEU A 48 22.36 5.06 3.96
N THR A 49 23.06 4.02 3.50
CA THR A 49 23.24 2.78 4.27
C THR A 49 24.05 3.05 5.54
N LEU A 50 25.18 3.76 5.42
CA LEU A 50 26.05 4.08 6.55
C LEU A 50 25.37 5.02 7.54
N ALA A 51 24.65 6.04 7.07
CA ALA A 51 23.90 6.97 7.91
C ALA A 51 22.79 6.26 8.68
N SER A 52 22.08 5.31 8.06
CA SER A 52 21.05 4.50 8.74
C SER A 52 21.65 3.73 9.92
N VAL A 53 22.74 3.00 9.70
CA VAL A 53 23.41 2.19 10.72
C VAL A 53 24.01 3.06 11.83
N LEU A 54 24.77 4.10 11.47
CA LEU A 54 25.42 4.96 12.46
C LEU A 54 24.41 5.76 13.30
N SER A 55 23.30 6.20 12.69
CA SER A 55 22.25 6.92 13.41
C SER A 55 21.51 6.00 14.38
N TYR A 56 21.26 4.74 14.00
CA TYR A 56 20.72 3.72 14.92
C TYR A 56 21.66 3.50 16.11
N LEU A 57 22.94 3.25 15.85
CA LEU A 57 23.93 3.02 16.91
C LEU A 57 24.04 4.21 17.86
N ALA A 58 24.11 5.43 17.31
CA ALA A 58 24.18 6.63 18.13
C ALA A 58 22.89 6.86 18.94
N PHE A 59 21.73 6.62 18.35
CA PHE A 59 20.47 6.78 19.07
C PHE A 59 20.38 5.79 20.25
N THR A 60 20.56 4.50 19.99
CA THR A 60 20.37 3.43 20.97
C THR A 60 21.46 3.38 22.03
N TYR A 61 22.74 3.58 21.66
CA TYR A 61 23.86 3.45 22.60
C TYR A 61 24.36 4.77 23.19
N ILE A 62 24.00 5.92 22.62
CA ILE A 62 24.45 7.24 23.12
C ILE A 62 23.27 8.05 23.63
N LEU A 63 22.24 8.31 22.82
CA LEU A 63 21.18 9.25 23.21
C LEU A 63 20.24 8.68 24.27
N VAL A 64 19.82 7.41 24.13
CA VAL A 64 18.91 6.76 25.09
C VAL A 64 19.55 6.63 26.49
N PRO A 65 20.81 6.15 26.64
CA PRO A 65 21.43 6.05 27.97
C PRO A 65 21.73 7.40 28.63
N LEU A 66 21.86 8.46 27.84
CA LEU A 66 22.10 9.82 28.32
C LEU A 66 20.81 10.62 28.55
N ASP A 67 19.63 10.02 28.30
CA ASP A 67 18.31 10.68 28.36
C ASP A 67 18.26 11.98 27.51
N ALA A 68 18.97 11.96 26.38
CA ALA A 68 19.24 13.12 25.54
C ALA A 68 18.54 13.00 24.17
N GLU A 69 17.37 12.37 24.12
CA GLU A 69 16.63 12.12 22.88
C GLU A 69 16.25 13.39 22.12
N TYR A 70 16.11 14.52 22.82
CA TYR A 70 15.83 15.81 22.18
C TYR A 70 16.97 16.30 21.27
N LEU A 71 18.19 15.75 21.41
CA LEU A 71 19.36 16.05 20.56
C LEU A 71 19.45 15.13 19.32
N ARG A 72 18.39 14.39 19.00
CA ARG A 72 18.31 13.46 17.86
C ARG A 72 18.74 14.09 16.53
N THR A 73 18.03 15.13 16.09
CA THR A 73 18.29 15.79 14.79
C THR A 73 19.70 16.37 14.68
N PRO A 74 20.22 17.17 15.65
CA PRO A 74 21.57 17.70 15.54
C PRO A 74 22.65 16.60 15.56
N THR A 75 22.44 15.51 16.32
CA THR A 75 23.35 14.35 16.31
C THR A 75 23.39 13.69 14.93
N PHE A 76 22.24 13.48 14.29
CA PHE A 76 22.19 12.85 12.96
C PHE A 76 22.84 13.72 11.89
N ILE A 77 22.63 15.03 11.93
CA ILE A 77 23.30 15.95 11.00
C ILE A 77 24.82 15.84 11.14
N LEU A 78 25.35 15.75 12.37
CA LEU A 78 26.78 15.56 12.61
C LEU A 78 27.29 14.23 12.05
N ILE A 79 26.58 13.14 12.31
CA ILE A 79 26.92 11.79 11.79
C ILE A 79 26.92 11.78 10.26
N ILE A 80 25.90 12.39 9.65
CA ILE A 80 25.78 12.51 8.19
C ILE A 80 26.94 13.31 7.62
N ALA A 81 27.31 14.44 8.24
CA ALA A 81 28.45 15.24 7.80
C ALA A 81 29.75 14.42 7.79
N ILE A 82 30.00 13.62 8.85
CA ILE A 82 31.16 12.73 8.94
C ILE A 82 31.09 11.62 7.88
N ALA A 83 29.92 10.99 7.70
CA ALA A 83 29.72 9.91 6.73
C ALA A 83 29.93 10.39 5.29
N VAL A 84 29.43 11.57 4.94
CA VAL A 84 29.64 12.17 3.60
C VAL A 84 31.10 12.53 3.40
N GLN A 85 31.78 13.09 4.42
CA GLN A 85 33.21 13.41 4.31
C GLN A 85 34.06 12.16 4.06
N LEU A 86 33.75 11.06 4.76
CA LEU A 86 34.38 9.76 4.54
C LEU A 86 34.12 9.26 3.11
N THR A 87 32.90 9.44 2.62
CA THR A 87 32.51 9.03 1.26
C THR A 87 33.26 9.83 0.20
N GLU A 88 33.37 11.16 0.36
CA GLU A 88 34.16 11.99 -0.54
C GLU A 88 35.62 11.53 -0.62
N MET A 89 36.21 11.19 0.54
CA MET A 89 37.58 10.67 0.59
C MET A 89 37.69 9.30 -0.12
N ALA A 90 36.72 8.40 0.09
CA ALA A 90 36.68 7.08 -0.55
C ALA A 90 36.47 7.16 -2.07
N VAL A 91 35.62 8.07 -2.56
CA VAL A 91 35.38 8.30 -3.98
C VAL A 91 36.63 8.89 -4.65
N ARG A 92 37.29 9.85 -3.99
CA ARG A 92 38.57 10.42 -4.46
C ARG A 92 39.65 9.35 -4.61
N PHE A 93 39.70 8.40 -3.68
CA PHE A 93 40.68 7.31 -3.69
C PHE A 93 40.37 6.25 -4.76
N THR A 94 39.11 5.82 -4.87
CA THR A 94 38.73 4.72 -5.76
C THR A 94 38.58 5.15 -7.22
N SER A 95 38.04 6.34 -7.47
CA SER A 95 37.66 6.79 -8.82
C SER A 95 37.88 8.30 -9.01
N PRO A 96 39.11 8.74 -9.34
CA PRO A 96 39.41 10.16 -9.55
C PRO A 96 38.63 10.79 -10.72
N MET A 97 38.23 10.00 -11.72
CA MET A 97 37.39 10.45 -12.83
C MET A 97 35.97 10.83 -12.35
N LEU A 98 35.38 10.03 -11.45
CA LEU A 98 34.07 10.32 -10.90
C LEU A 98 34.11 11.59 -10.03
N GLN A 99 35.19 11.78 -9.26
CA GLN A 99 35.40 13.01 -8.47
C GLN A 99 35.44 14.27 -9.34
N GLN A 100 36.05 14.22 -10.53
CA GLN A 100 36.10 15.37 -11.43
C GLN A 100 34.72 15.78 -11.96
N VAL A 101 33.79 14.83 -12.07
CA VAL A 101 32.43 15.06 -12.60
C VAL A 101 31.43 15.34 -11.47
N LEU A 102 31.55 14.64 -10.35
CA LEU A 102 30.62 14.69 -9.22
C LEU A 102 31.09 15.58 -8.06
N GLY A 103 32.31 16.10 -8.07
CA GLY A 103 32.88 16.84 -6.95
C GLY A 103 32.06 18.05 -6.50
N LEU A 104 31.35 18.70 -7.43
CA LEU A 104 30.43 19.80 -7.12
C LEU A 104 29.08 19.32 -6.54
N TYR A 105 28.73 18.06 -6.75
CA TYR A 105 27.47 17.46 -6.30
C TYR A 105 27.58 16.70 -4.96
N LEU A 106 28.79 16.35 -4.52
CA LEU A 106 29.02 15.72 -3.21
C LEU A 106 28.51 16.58 -2.03
N PRO A 107 28.65 17.92 -2.03
CA PRO A 107 28.03 18.78 -1.01
C PRO A 107 26.49 18.76 -1.03
N LEU A 108 25.84 18.37 -2.14
CA LEU A 108 24.39 18.17 -2.14
C LEU A 108 23.97 16.91 -1.37
N ILE A 109 24.90 16.00 -1.06
CA ILE A 109 24.60 14.80 -0.25
C ILE A 109 24.45 15.18 1.23
N THR A 110 25.25 16.11 1.76
CA THR A 110 25.16 16.52 3.18
C THR A 110 23.83 17.20 3.51
N THR A 111 23.29 17.95 2.55
CA THR A 111 22.01 18.67 2.65
C THR A 111 20.85 17.89 2.04
N ASN A 112 21.07 16.61 1.69
CA ASN A 112 20.05 15.79 1.08
C ASN A 112 18.99 15.38 2.11
N CYS A 113 17.74 15.80 1.88
CA CYS A 113 16.62 15.41 2.73
C CYS A 113 16.36 13.89 2.75
N ALA A 114 16.74 13.13 1.72
CA ALA A 114 16.69 11.66 1.75
C ALA A 114 17.66 11.07 2.79
N VAL A 115 18.84 11.67 2.98
CA VAL A 115 19.85 11.17 3.92
C VAL A 115 19.45 11.45 5.36
N LEU A 116 18.89 12.63 5.63
CA LEU A 116 18.29 12.89 6.94
C LEU A 116 17.02 12.05 7.16
N GLY A 117 16.23 11.87 6.09
CA GLY A 117 15.00 11.07 6.09
C GLY A 117 15.25 9.62 6.49
N VAL A 118 16.27 8.97 5.92
CA VAL A 118 16.59 7.57 6.29
C VAL A 118 16.89 7.43 7.77
N ALA A 119 17.67 8.36 8.34
CA ALA A 119 18.05 8.33 9.74
C ALA A 119 16.83 8.50 10.68
N LEU A 120 15.91 9.42 10.33
CA LEU A 120 14.71 9.69 11.13
C LEU A 120 13.65 8.59 10.99
N LEU A 121 13.40 8.12 9.77
CA LEU A 121 12.38 7.10 9.48
C LEU A 121 12.79 5.72 9.97
N ASN A 122 14.08 5.39 9.90
CA ASN A 122 14.59 4.14 10.42
C ASN A 122 14.28 3.94 11.91
N LEU A 123 14.31 5.02 12.69
CA LEU A 123 14.03 5.00 14.12
C LEU A 123 12.55 5.05 14.48
N ARG A 124 11.67 5.43 13.55
CA ARG A 124 10.22 5.33 13.75
C ARG A 124 9.70 3.92 13.49
N GLY A 125 10.44 3.11 12.75
CA GLY A 125 10.04 1.75 12.38
C GLY A 125 10.48 0.65 13.34
N ASP A 126 10.98 0.99 14.54
CA ASP A 126 11.49 0.05 15.55
C ASP A 126 12.42 -1.04 14.98
N HIS A 127 13.28 -0.65 14.04
CA HIS A 127 14.18 -1.59 13.37
C HIS A 127 15.37 -1.94 14.27
N ASP A 128 15.65 -3.23 14.42
CA ASP A 128 16.93 -3.72 14.94
C ASP A 128 18.12 -3.30 14.05
N LEU A 129 19.35 -3.54 14.52
CA LEU A 129 20.57 -3.19 13.76
C LEU A 129 20.60 -3.77 12.34
N ILE A 130 20.22 -5.04 12.17
CA ILE A 130 20.19 -5.71 10.87
C ILE A 130 19.09 -5.12 9.99
N ALA A 131 17.89 -4.94 10.55
CA ALA A 131 16.78 -4.31 9.85
C ALA A 131 17.11 -2.87 9.43
N SER A 132 17.85 -2.11 10.26
CA SER A 132 18.32 -0.76 9.97
C SER A 132 19.30 -0.70 8.80
N ALA A 133 20.22 -1.67 8.73
CA ALA A 133 21.15 -1.80 7.60
C ALA A 133 20.41 -2.16 6.31
N VAL A 134 19.49 -3.13 6.38
CA VAL A 134 18.66 -3.55 5.23
C VAL A 134 17.77 -2.42 4.76
N TYR A 135 17.11 -1.70 5.67
CA TYR A 135 16.28 -0.54 5.35
C TYR A 135 17.09 0.57 4.67
N GLY A 136 18.26 0.90 5.19
CA GLY A 136 19.16 1.89 4.59
C GLY A 136 19.63 1.50 3.19
N ALA A 137 20.02 0.23 2.99
CA ALA A 137 20.42 -0.31 1.70
C ALA A 137 19.26 -0.39 0.70
N ALA A 138 18.06 -0.72 1.17
CA ALA A 138 16.85 -0.76 0.36
C ALA A 138 16.42 0.65 -0.07
N ALA A 139 16.42 1.63 0.84
CA ALA A 139 16.14 3.03 0.53
C ALA A 139 17.16 3.59 -0.49
N ALA A 140 18.44 3.24 -0.32
CA ALA A 140 19.51 3.55 -1.27
C ALA A 140 19.27 2.96 -2.67
N ALA A 141 18.90 1.68 -2.73
CA ALA A 141 18.58 1.01 -3.99
C ALA A 141 17.35 1.63 -4.67
N GLY A 142 16.30 1.98 -3.91
CA GLY A 142 15.12 2.67 -4.41
C GLY A 142 15.43 4.07 -4.96
N PHE A 143 16.24 4.86 -4.26
CA PHE A 143 16.71 6.15 -4.76
C PHE A 143 17.51 6.00 -6.05
N GLY A 144 18.46 5.05 -6.09
CA GLY A 144 19.29 4.80 -7.25
C GLY A 144 18.52 4.32 -8.47
N LEU A 145 17.57 3.40 -8.27
CA LEU A 145 16.67 2.89 -9.31
C LEU A 145 15.90 4.03 -9.97
N VAL A 146 15.22 4.85 -9.17
CA VAL A 146 14.43 5.98 -9.66
C VAL A 146 15.31 7.01 -10.36
N LEU A 147 16.50 7.30 -9.81
CA LEU A 147 17.43 8.25 -10.40
C LEU A 147 17.90 7.82 -11.79
N VAL A 148 18.24 6.54 -11.96
CA VAL A 148 18.69 5.98 -13.24
C VAL A 148 17.54 5.92 -14.25
N ILE A 149 16.34 5.46 -13.85
CA ILE A 149 15.16 5.45 -14.71
C ILE A 149 14.83 6.86 -15.19
N PHE A 150 14.86 7.83 -14.28
CA PHE A 150 14.57 9.22 -14.61
C PHE A 150 15.64 9.85 -15.51
N ALA A 151 16.91 9.51 -15.31
CA ALA A 151 17.98 9.95 -16.20
C ALA A 151 17.80 9.41 -17.63
N ALA A 152 17.45 8.13 -17.77
CA ALA A 152 17.17 7.52 -19.07
C ALA A 152 15.94 8.16 -19.75
N LEU A 153 14.90 8.48 -18.98
CA LEU A 153 13.73 9.23 -19.47
C LEU A 153 14.14 10.63 -19.96
N ARG A 154 14.98 11.33 -19.20
CA ARG A 154 15.45 12.69 -19.56
C ARG A 154 16.32 12.69 -20.81
N GLU A 155 17.24 11.75 -20.96
CA GLU A 155 18.04 11.60 -22.19
C GLU A 155 17.16 11.37 -23.42
N ARG A 156 16.14 10.51 -23.29
CA ARG A 156 15.16 10.31 -24.36
C ARG A 156 14.40 11.60 -24.71
N LEU A 157 13.96 12.36 -23.70
CA LEU A 157 13.23 13.61 -23.91
C LEU A 157 14.08 14.71 -24.56
N GLU A 158 15.41 14.69 -24.44
CA GLU A 158 16.29 15.64 -25.13
C GLU A 158 16.25 15.49 -26.66
N SER A 159 15.98 14.27 -27.14
CA SER A 159 15.82 13.98 -28.58
C SER A 159 14.38 14.07 -29.08
N ALA A 160 13.41 14.30 -28.19
CA ALA A 160 11.99 14.36 -28.54
C ALA A 160 11.55 15.79 -28.92
N GLU A 161 10.46 15.88 -29.70
CA GLU A 161 9.87 17.16 -30.09
C GLU A 161 9.06 17.79 -28.95
N VAL A 162 9.75 18.42 -28.00
CA VAL A 162 9.12 19.13 -26.88
C VAL A 162 8.85 20.60 -27.24
N PRO A 163 7.62 21.11 -27.02
CA PRO A 163 7.29 22.53 -27.21
C PRO A 163 8.24 23.45 -26.44
N ARG A 164 8.59 24.60 -27.02
CA ARG A 164 9.63 25.51 -26.46
C ARG A 164 9.38 25.89 -25.00
N ALA A 165 8.13 26.09 -24.61
CA ALA A 165 7.75 26.46 -23.24
C ALA A 165 8.02 25.36 -22.20
N PHE A 166 8.05 24.09 -22.61
CA PHE A 166 8.21 22.95 -21.72
C PHE A 166 9.65 22.42 -21.63
N ARG A 167 10.57 22.92 -22.45
CA ARG A 167 11.95 22.39 -22.50
C ARG A 167 12.68 22.57 -21.17
N GLY A 168 13.45 21.55 -20.77
CA GLY A 168 14.29 21.58 -19.57
C GLY A 168 13.53 21.17 -18.30
N ALA A 169 13.52 22.05 -17.30
CA ALA A 169 12.93 21.73 -15.99
C ALA A 169 11.41 21.45 -16.01
N PRO A 170 10.57 22.17 -16.78
CA PRO A 170 9.12 21.92 -16.77
C PRO A 170 8.74 20.51 -17.23
N ILE A 171 9.26 20.05 -18.38
CA ILE A 171 9.00 18.68 -18.85
C ILE A 171 9.57 17.64 -17.88
N ALA A 172 10.73 17.91 -17.26
CA ALA A 172 11.30 17.01 -16.27
C ALA A 172 10.38 16.84 -15.04
N LEU A 173 9.76 17.91 -14.55
CA LEU A 173 8.80 17.85 -13.45
C LEU A 173 7.51 17.12 -13.86
N VAL A 174 6.99 17.36 -15.06
CA VAL A 174 5.83 16.62 -15.59
C VAL A 174 6.14 15.13 -15.68
N SER A 175 7.29 14.76 -16.24
CA SER A 175 7.72 13.36 -16.34
C SER A 175 7.96 12.72 -14.97
N ALA A 176 8.48 13.47 -13.99
CA ALA A 176 8.63 12.98 -12.62
C ALA A 176 7.25 12.72 -11.97
N GLY A 177 6.26 13.58 -12.22
CA GLY A 177 4.88 13.36 -11.78
C GLY A 177 4.24 12.11 -12.40
N ILE A 178 4.42 11.90 -13.71
CA ILE A 178 3.92 10.69 -14.39
C ILE A 178 4.62 9.44 -13.85
N LEU A 179 5.94 9.50 -13.63
CA LEU A 179 6.69 8.41 -13.03
C LEU A 179 6.21 8.10 -11.59
N SER A 180 5.93 9.13 -10.79
CA SER A 180 5.35 8.97 -9.45
C SER A 180 3.97 8.29 -9.49
N MET A 181 3.09 8.68 -10.43
CA MET A 181 1.81 7.99 -10.64
C MET A 181 1.97 6.52 -10.99
N GLY A 182 2.98 6.16 -11.80
CA GLY A 182 3.29 4.76 -12.08
C GLY A 182 3.74 3.98 -10.84
N PHE A 183 4.55 4.61 -9.98
CA PHE A 183 5.03 3.98 -8.74
C PHE A 183 3.96 3.88 -7.65
N MET A 184 2.98 4.80 -7.62
CA MET A 184 1.83 4.69 -6.72
C MET A 184 1.03 3.40 -6.94
N GLY A 185 1.08 2.80 -8.13
CA GLY A 185 0.49 1.47 -8.39
C GLY A 185 1.10 0.34 -7.53
N PHE A 186 2.31 0.52 -6.99
CA PHE A 186 2.93 -0.43 -6.07
C PHE A 186 2.49 -0.25 -4.62
N ALA A 187 1.73 0.79 -4.26
CA ALA A 187 1.30 1.03 -2.88
C ALA A 187 0.59 -0.18 -2.26
N GLY A 188 -0.19 -0.92 -3.06
CA GLY A 188 -0.86 -2.15 -2.64
C GLY A 188 0.07 -3.34 -2.34
N LEU A 189 1.35 -3.32 -2.77
CA LEU A 189 2.31 -4.40 -2.45
C LEU A 189 2.75 -4.40 -0.98
N ALA A 190 2.77 -3.23 -0.33
CA ALA A 190 3.08 -3.15 1.11
C ALA A 190 1.86 -3.47 1.98
N GLN A 191 0.66 -3.34 1.41
CA GLN A 191 -0.61 -3.74 2.02
C GLN A 191 -1.01 -5.16 1.60
N ALA A 192 -0.07 -5.97 1.10
CA ALA A 192 -0.34 -7.33 0.67
C ALA A 192 -0.72 -8.21 1.88
N GLY A 193 -1.98 -8.12 2.26
CA GLY A 193 -2.77 -9.21 2.79
C GLY A 193 -2.88 -9.35 4.30
N GLU A 194 -2.28 -8.51 5.13
CA GLU A 194 -2.50 -8.60 6.59
C GLU A 194 -3.05 -7.28 7.12
N ARG A 195 -4.32 -7.31 7.49
CA ARG A 195 -5.09 -6.21 8.05
C ARG A 195 -5.45 -6.53 9.49
N GLU A 196 -5.19 -5.60 10.40
CA GLU A 196 -5.72 -5.66 11.76
C GLU A 196 -7.20 -5.25 11.72
N LEU A 197 -8.06 -6.02 12.41
CA LEU A 197 -9.48 -5.71 12.49
C LEU A 197 -9.69 -4.40 13.25
N ALA A 198 -10.60 -3.56 12.79
CA ALA A 198 -10.90 -2.28 13.42
C ALA A 198 -11.66 -2.44 14.75
N THR A 199 -12.40 -3.54 14.89
CA THR A 199 -13.16 -3.92 16.08
C THR A 199 -12.64 -5.27 16.58
N ASP A 200 -12.61 -5.46 17.90
CA ASP A 200 -12.20 -6.72 18.51
C ASP A 200 -13.17 -7.84 18.13
N ARG A 201 -12.62 -9.05 17.91
CA ARG A 201 -13.41 -10.21 17.43
C ARG A 201 -14.54 -10.62 18.37
N GLU A 202 -14.37 -10.37 19.67
CA GLU A 202 -15.36 -10.71 20.70
C GLU A 202 -16.60 -9.82 20.65
N ASP A 203 -16.45 -8.60 20.09
CA ASP A 203 -17.53 -7.61 19.98
C ASP A 203 -18.26 -7.71 18.63
N MET A 204 -17.81 -8.60 17.74
CA MET A 204 -18.40 -8.79 16.42
C MET A 204 -19.73 -9.54 16.49
N VAL A 205 -20.67 -9.14 15.63
CA VAL A 205 -21.99 -9.75 15.53
C VAL A 205 -22.05 -10.66 14.31
N GLU A 206 -22.52 -11.90 14.48
CA GLU A 206 -22.76 -12.82 13.37
C GLU A 206 -23.97 -12.35 12.55
N VAL A 207 -23.82 -12.32 11.23
CA VAL A 207 -24.86 -11.87 10.30
C VAL A 207 -25.01 -12.83 9.13
N GLU A 208 -26.21 -12.86 8.54
CA GLU A 208 -26.52 -13.64 7.36
C GLU A 208 -26.97 -12.74 6.21
N VAL A 209 -26.73 -13.21 4.99
CA VAL A 209 -27.28 -12.59 3.78
C VAL A 209 -28.73 -13.02 3.64
N THR A 210 -29.66 -12.17 4.10
CA THR A 210 -31.09 -12.47 4.08
C THR A 210 -31.65 -12.47 2.65
N THR A 211 -31.31 -11.46 1.85
CA THR A 211 -31.78 -11.35 0.48
C THR A 211 -30.97 -10.37 -0.36
N LEU A 212 -31.16 -10.44 -1.68
CA LEU A 212 -30.64 -9.53 -2.69
C LEU A 212 -31.83 -8.89 -3.41
N THR A 213 -31.88 -7.57 -3.45
CA THR A 213 -32.99 -6.79 -4.03
C THR A 213 -32.47 -5.66 -4.92
N LEU A 214 -33.37 -5.00 -5.66
CA LEU A 214 -33.09 -3.74 -6.35
C LEU A 214 -33.75 -2.61 -5.61
N GLU A 215 -33.01 -1.51 -5.51
CA GLU A 215 -33.57 -0.25 -5.09
C GLU A 215 -34.31 0.45 -6.24
N GLU A 216 -35.54 0.88 -5.96
CA GLU A 216 -36.31 1.78 -6.82
C GLU A 216 -36.30 3.21 -6.26
N GLY A 217 -35.52 4.09 -6.89
CA GLY A 217 -35.44 5.52 -6.56
C GLY A 217 -34.52 6.33 -7.49
N GLY A 218 -33.97 5.69 -8.53
CA GLY A 218 -32.95 6.23 -9.44
C GLY A 218 -32.57 5.18 -10.48
N ALA A 219 -31.30 5.15 -10.89
CA ALA A 219 -30.79 4.01 -11.65
C ALA A 219 -30.85 2.75 -10.76
N PRO A 220 -31.43 1.63 -11.23
CA PRO A 220 -31.60 0.43 -10.40
C PRO A 220 -30.24 -0.06 -9.90
N ALA A 221 -30.06 -0.02 -8.58
CA ALA A 221 -28.85 -0.43 -7.90
C ALA A 221 -29.13 -1.70 -7.09
N PRO A 222 -28.32 -2.77 -7.24
CA PRO A 222 -28.45 -3.95 -6.39
C PRO A 222 -28.06 -3.65 -4.94
N VAL A 223 -28.85 -4.20 -4.02
CA VAL A 223 -28.68 -4.06 -2.58
C VAL A 223 -28.73 -5.44 -1.93
N ILE A 224 -27.75 -5.70 -1.06
CA ILE A 224 -27.76 -6.85 -0.16
C ILE A 224 -28.32 -6.43 1.18
N LEU A 225 -29.18 -7.26 1.75
CA LEU A 225 -29.62 -7.11 3.13
C LEU A 225 -28.87 -8.10 4.01
N LEU A 226 -28.10 -7.55 4.95
CA LEU A 226 -27.49 -8.31 6.03
C LEU A 226 -28.37 -8.19 7.28
N GLY A 227 -28.62 -9.30 7.96
CA GLY A 227 -29.37 -9.30 9.22
C GLY A 227 -28.76 -10.28 10.20
N GLU A 228 -28.92 -10.01 11.49
CA GLU A 228 -28.62 -11.01 12.52
C GLU A 228 -29.57 -12.21 12.36
N PRO A 229 -29.13 -13.44 12.70
CA PRO A 229 -30.02 -14.58 12.81
C PRO A 229 -31.22 -14.24 13.72
N ASP A 230 -32.43 -14.50 13.23
CA ASP A 230 -33.70 -14.25 13.93
C ASP A 230 -34.06 -12.77 14.24
N SER A 231 -33.34 -11.79 13.66
CA SER A 231 -33.66 -10.36 13.81
C SER A 231 -34.45 -9.80 12.61
N GLU A 232 -35.41 -8.92 12.88
CA GLU A 232 -36.07 -8.12 11.83
C GLU A 232 -35.23 -6.92 11.38
N GLN A 233 -34.13 -6.62 12.09
CA GLN A 233 -33.25 -5.51 11.73
C GLN A 233 -32.32 -5.92 10.58
N MET A 234 -32.47 -5.22 9.45
CA MET A 234 -31.69 -5.46 8.24
C MET A 234 -30.86 -4.23 7.89
N VAL A 235 -29.64 -4.48 7.43
CA VAL A 235 -28.66 -3.48 7.04
C VAL A 235 -28.44 -3.56 5.52
N PRO A 236 -28.74 -2.48 4.77
CA PRO A 236 -28.53 -2.45 3.33
C PRO A 236 -27.07 -2.15 2.97
N ILE A 237 -26.49 -3.01 2.14
CA ILE A 237 -25.18 -2.81 1.50
C ILE A 237 -25.38 -2.70 -0.02
N PHE A 238 -25.04 -1.53 -0.56
CA PHE A 238 -25.09 -1.27 -1.99
C PHE A 238 -23.88 -1.88 -2.69
N ILE A 239 -24.13 -2.59 -3.78
CA ILE A 239 -23.09 -3.26 -4.56
C ILE A 239 -23.31 -3.05 -6.07
N GLY A 240 -22.29 -3.39 -6.86
CA GLY A 240 -22.38 -3.33 -8.31
C GLY A 240 -23.17 -4.51 -8.92
N PRO A 241 -23.64 -4.39 -10.17
CA PRO A 241 -24.37 -5.46 -10.86
C PRO A 241 -23.59 -6.77 -11.00
N SER A 242 -22.28 -6.69 -11.23
CA SER A 242 -21.43 -7.88 -11.38
C SER A 242 -21.24 -8.61 -10.05
N GLU A 243 -21.06 -7.87 -8.96
CA GLU A 243 -21.01 -8.42 -7.61
C GLU A 243 -22.35 -9.06 -7.22
N ALA A 244 -23.47 -8.42 -7.58
CA ALA A 244 -24.81 -8.90 -7.27
C ALA A 244 -25.09 -10.25 -7.92
N GLN A 245 -24.71 -10.42 -9.19
CA GLN A 245 -24.83 -11.71 -9.87
C GLN A 245 -24.00 -12.80 -9.18
N ALA A 246 -22.74 -12.51 -8.84
CA ALA A 246 -21.86 -13.48 -8.20
C ALA A 246 -22.38 -13.95 -6.84
N ILE A 247 -23.05 -13.07 -6.10
CA ILE A 247 -23.66 -13.36 -4.79
C ILE A 247 -25.00 -14.09 -4.96
N HIS A 248 -25.81 -13.68 -5.94
CA HIS A 248 -27.05 -14.39 -6.29
C HIS A 248 -26.78 -15.86 -6.62
N ASP A 249 -25.80 -16.13 -7.48
CA ASP A 249 -25.44 -17.49 -7.89
C ASP A 249 -25.00 -18.33 -6.68
N ALA A 250 -24.23 -17.74 -5.76
CA ALA A 250 -23.82 -18.42 -4.53
C ALA A 250 -24.99 -18.72 -3.59
N LEU A 251 -25.88 -17.77 -3.36
CA LEU A 251 -27.07 -17.94 -2.51
C LEU A 251 -27.99 -19.06 -3.02
N HIS A 252 -28.06 -19.24 -4.33
CA HIS A 252 -28.93 -20.24 -4.96
C HIS A 252 -28.20 -21.55 -5.28
N GLY A 253 -26.93 -21.69 -4.89
CA GLY A 253 -26.12 -22.88 -5.17
C GLY A 253 -25.96 -23.17 -6.67
N VAL A 254 -25.92 -22.13 -7.51
CA VAL A 254 -25.76 -22.26 -8.96
C VAL A 254 -24.30 -22.60 -9.26
N GLU A 255 -24.04 -23.82 -9.70
CA GLU A 255 -22.72 -24.25 -10.13
C GLU A 255 -22.47 -23.88 -11.61
N PRO A 256 -21.49 -23.01 -11.91
CA PRO A 256 -21.16 -22.67 -13.29
C PRO A 256 -20.40 -23.83 -13.97
N PRO A 257 -20.50 -23.98 -15.31
CA PRO A 257 -19.81 -25.05 -16.04
C PRO A 257 -18.28 -24.92 -16.01
N ARG A 258 -17.78 -23.73 -15.66
CA ARG A 258 -16.36 -23.43 -15.45
C ARG A 258 -16.23 -22.53 -14.22
N PRO A 259 -15.18 -22.71 -13.39
CA PRO A 259 -14.95 -21.85 -12.23
C PRO A 259 -14.92 -20.38 -12.63
N MET A 260 -15.76 -19.57 -11.98
CA MET A 260 -15.73 -18.12 -12.07
C MET A 260 -14.66 -17.55 -11.11
N THR A 261 -14.56 -16.23 -11.03
CA THR A 261 -13.50 -15.54 -10.27
C THR A 261 -13.43 -15.97 -8.81
N HIS A 262 -14.56 -15.99 -8.10
CA HIS A 262 -14.59 -16.40 -6.68
C HIS A 262 -14.35 -17.90 -6.51
N ASP A 263 -14.80 -18.74 -7.44
CA ASP A 263 -14.54 -20.19 -7.42
C ASP A 263 -13.05 -20.49 -7.66
N LEU A 264 -12.44 -19.79 -8.63
CA LEU A 264 -11.02 -19.84 -8.91
C LEU A 264 -10.21 -19.41 -7.69
N PHE A 265 -10.61 -18.32 -7.04
CA PHE A 265 -9.94 -17.85 -5.83
C PHE A 265 -10.02 -18.89 -4.70
N GLY A 266 -11.19 -19.46 -4.45
CA GLY A 266 -11.36 -20.56 -3.48
C GLY A 266 -10.51 -21.79 -3.82
N ASN A 267 -10.36 -22.14 -5.10
CA ASN A 267 -9.46 -23.21 -5.54
C ASN A 267 -7.98 -22.87 -5.28
N VAL A 268 -7.58 -21.61 -5.52
CA VAL A 268 -6.21 -21.14 -5.24
C VAL A 268 -5.92 -21.21 -3.75
N LEU A 269 -6.83 -20.73 -2.89
CA LEU A 269 -6.65 -20.77 -1.43
C LEU A 269 -6.38 -22.20 -0.95
N ARG A 270 -7.24 -23.15 -1.34
CA ARG A 270 -7.07 -24.58 -1.03
C ARG A 270 -5.76 -25.15 -1.57
N ALA A 271 -5.40 -24.83 -2.82
CA ALA A 271 -4.13 -25.29 -3.41
C ALA A 271 -2.90 -24.74 -2.67
N THR A 272 -3.02 -23.58 -2.02
CA THR A 272 -1.96 -22.96 -1.20
C THR A 272 -1.99 -23.36 0.27
N GLY A 273 -2.89 -24.26 0.68
CA GLY A 273 -3.00 -24.75 2.06
C GLY A 273 -3.73 -23.78 3.02
N TYR A 274 -4.64 -22.94 2.50
CA TYR A 274 -5.46 -22.05 3.30
C TYR A 274 -6.95 -22.32 3.12
N THR A 275 -7.71 -22.13 4.20
CA THR A 275 -9.17 -22.21 4.23
C THR A 275 -9.75 -20.89 4.72
N LEU A 276 -10.85 -20.44 4.10
CA LEU A 276 -11.58 -19.27 4.57
C LEU A 276 -12.49 -19.69 5.73
N GLN A 277 -12.22 -19.23 6.95
CA GLN A 277 -13.02 -19.58 8.13
C GLN A 277 -14.15 -18.60 8.38
N ALA A 278 -13.88 -17.32 8.17
CA ALA A 278 -14.83 -16.25 8.44
C ALA A 278 -14.50 -15.02 7.59
N VAL A 279 -15.47 -14.11 7.49
CA VAL A 279 -15.27 -12.76 6.97
C VAL A 279 -15.77 -11.75 7.98
N TYR A 280 -15.10 -10.61 8.08
CA TYR A 280 -15.41 -9.54 9.04
C TYR A 280 -15.67 -8.25 8.29
N ILE A 281 -16.83 -7.62 8.48
CA ILE A 281 -17.18 -6.30 7.94
C ILE A 281 -17.12 -5.32 9.10
N ASP A 282 -16.01 -4.59 9.22
CA ASP A 282 -15.62 -3.95 10.49
C ASP A 282 -15.40 -2.44 10.38
N ALA A 283 -15.48 -1.86 9.18
CA ALA A 283 -15.39 -0.40 9.02
C ALA A 283 -16.20 0.12 7.83
N ILE A 284 -16.60 1.39 7.92
CA ILE A 284 -17.10 2.18 6.79
C ILE A 284 -16.16 3.36 6.58
N VAL A 285 -15.50 3.41 5.43
CA VAL A 285 -14.55 4.48 5.06
C VAL A 285 -15.07 5.19 3.82
N ASP A 286 -15.30 6.50 3.90
CA ASP A 286 -15.85 7.31 2.80
C ASP A 286 -17.12 6.73 2.16
N GLY A 287 -17.94 6.04 2.97
CA GLY A 287 -19.16 5.39 2.52
C GLY A 287 -19.00 3.99 1.95
N ALA A 288 -17.77 3.49 1.78
CA ALA A 288 -17.48 2.12 1.38
C ALA A 288 -17.34 1.20 2.60
N TYR A 289 -18.02 0.05 2.55
CA TYR A 289 -17.89 -1.01 3.56
C TYR A 289 -16.59 -1.79 3.33
N VAL A 290 -15.73 -1.79 4.34
CA VAL A 290 -14.44 -2.49 4.35
C VAL A 290 -14.62 -3.84 5.04
N ALA A 291 -13.98 -4.87 4.51
CA ALA A 291 -14.04 -6.21 5.08
C ALA A 291 -12.66 -6.88 5.14
N ALA A 292 -12.55 -7.96 5.91
CA ALA A 292 -11.37 -8.80 5.99
C ALA A 292 -11.73 -10.29 5.85
N LEU A 293 -10.95 -11.03 5.06
CA LEU A 293 -11.03 -12.49 4.93
C LEU A 293 -10.14 -13.14 5.99
N ALA A 294 -10.69 -13.98 6.85
CA ALA A 294 -9.91 -14.74 7.83
C ALA A 294 -9.48 -16.09 7.24
N LEU A 295 -8.22 -16.15 6.80
CA LEU A 295 -7.61 -17.31 6.18
C LEU A 295 -6.83 -18.12 7.22
N ALA A 296 -7.30 -19.34 7.49
CA ALA A 296 -6.61 -20.27 8.37
C ALA A 296 -5.75 -21.23 7.56
N PRO A 297 -4.45 -21.35 7.87
CA PRO A 297 -3.60 -22.37 7.26
C PRO A 297 -4.01 -23.77 7.75
N GLU A 298 -3.98 -24.76 6.85
CA GLU A 298 -4.32 -26.15 7.18
C GLU A 298 -3.35 -26.77 8.21
N ASP A 299 -2.11 -26.27 8.26
CA ASP A 299 -1.08 -26.69 9.22
C ASP A 299 -1.31 -26.17 10.65
N GLY A 300 -2.42 -25.47 10.92
CA GLY A 300 -2.79 -24.98 12.25
C GLY A 300 -1.98 -23.77 12.73
N GLY A 301 -1.33 -23.06 11.81
CA GLY A 301 -0.67 -21.79 12.06
C GLY A 301 -1.63 -20.62 12.35
N GLU A 302 -1.07 -19.42 12.46
CA GLU A 302 -1.82 -18.19 12.73
C GLU A 302 -2.78 -17.82 11.58
N VAL A 303 -3.98 -17.37 11.94
CA VAL A 303 -4.99 -16.88 10.99
C VAL A 303 -4.56 -15.54 10.42
N ARG A 304 -4.60 -15.42 9.09
CA ARG A 304 -4.25 -14.19 8.38
C ARG A 304 -5.50 -13.47 7.93
N TYR A 305 -5.51 -12.15 8.06
CA TYR A 305 -6.65 -11.31 7.71
C TYR A 305 -6.36 -10.52 6.44
N ILE A 306 -6.95 -10.90 5.32
CA ILE A 306 -6.74 -10.23 4.03
C ILE A 306 -7.79 -9.14 3.83
N ASP A 307 -7.36 -7.90 3.57
CA ASP A 307 -8.27 -6.81 3.20
C ASP A 307 -9.10 -7.15 1.95
N SER A 308 -10.38 -6.81 1.99
CA SER A 308 -11.34 -7.14 0.93
C SER A 308 -12.50 -6.14 0.90
N ARG A 309 -13.11 -5.98 -0.29
CA ARG A 309 -14.42 -5.34 -0.38
C ARG A 309 -15.46 -6.25 0.27
N SER A 310 -16.42 -5.66 0.97
CA SER A 310 -17.55 -6.41 1.57
C SER A 310 -18.25 -7.35 0.57
N SER A 311 -18.47 -6.90 -0.66
CA SER A 311 -19.08 -7.73 -1.73
C SER A 311 -18.26 -8.98 -2.08
N ASP A 312 -16.94 -8.85 -2.20
CA ASP A 312 -16.07 -9.99 -2.51
C ASP A 312 -15.96 -10.95 -1.33
N ALA A 313 -15.91 -10.40 -0.11
CA ALA A 313 -15.91 -11.16 1.12
C ALA A 313 -17.20 -11.99 1.27
N ILE A 314 -18.36 -11.38 1.08
CA ILE A 314 -19.66 -12.06 1.12
C ILE A 314 -19.73 -13.15 0.03
N ALA A 315 -19.33 -12.84 -1.21
CA ALA A 315 -19.37 -13.80 -2.31
C ALA A 315 -18.49 -15.03 -2.08
N LEU A 316 -17.33 -14.86 -1.42
CA LEU A 316 -16.45 -15.96 -1.02
C LEU A 316 -17.00 -16.72 0.18
N ALA A 317 -17.53 -16.02 1.18
CA ALA A 317 -18.07 -16.64 2.39
C ALA A 317 -19.21 -17.59 2.06
N LEU A 318 -20.14 -17.17 1.20
CA LEU A 318 -21.26 -18.01 0.75
C LEU A 318 -20.80 -19.27 0.01
N ARG A 319 -19.71 -19.20 -0.76
CA ARG A 319 -19.17 -20.36 -1.50
C ARG A 319 -18.33 -21.29 -0.64
N ALA A 320 -17.67 -20.74 0.36
CA ALA A 320 -16.83 -21.48 1.30
C ALA A 320 -17.60 -21.98 2.53
N GLU A 321 -18.89 -21.63 2.64
CA GLU A 321 -19.72 -21.85 3.82
C GLU A 321 -19.07 -21.25 5.10
N ALA A 322 -18.43 -20.09 4.95
CA ALA A 322 -17.74 -19.38 6.02
C ALA A 322 -18.67 -18.41 6.74
N THR A 323 -18.48 -18.23 8.05
CA THR A 323 -19.30 -17.32 8.86
C THR A 323 -19.04 -15.85 8.49
N ILE A 324 -20.10 -15.04 8.45
CA ILE A 324 -20.01 -13.60 8.18
C ILE A 324 -20.24 -12.86 9.50
N TYR A 325 -19.33 -11.96 9.84
CA TYR A 325 -19.41 -11.09 11.00
C TYR A 325 -19.46 -9.62 10.57
N ALA A 326 -20.18 -8.81 11.33
CA ALA A 326 -20.22 -7.36 11.18
C ALA A 326 -19.96 -6.67 12.52
N ALA A 327 -19.21 -5.57 12.49
CA ALA A 327 -19.01 -4.76 13.69
C ALA A 327 -20.32 -4.01 14.05
N PRO A 328 -20.65 -3.88 15.35
CA PRO A 328 -21.82 -3.14 15.80
C PRO A 328 -21.88 -1.72 15.24
N GLU A 329 -20.74 -1.02 15.18
CA GLU A 329 -20.66 0.35 14.65
C GLU A 329 -21.02 0.42 13.17
N VAL A 330 -20.68 -0.62 12.40
CA VAL A 330 -21.05 -0.72 10.98
C VAL A 330 -22.55 -0.92 10.84
N LEU A 331 -23.15 -1.77 11.66
CA LEU A 331 -24.59 -2.04 11.66
C LEU A 331 -25.38 -0.78 12.04
N GLU A 332 -24.98 -0.11 13.13
CA GLU A 332 -25.60 1.14 13.60
C GLU A 332 -25.49 2.25 12.55
N ALA A 333 -24.30 2.50 12.00
CA ALA A 333 -24.08 3.56 11.01
C ALA A 333 -24.89 3.33 9.72
N ALA A 334 -25.07 2.06 9.32
CA ALA A 334 -25.87 1.72 8.16
C ALA A 334 -27.37 1.93 8.41
N GLN A 335 -27.86 1.61 9.61
CA GLN A 335 -29.25 1.88 10.02
C GLN A 335 -29.55 3.37 10.06
N GLU A 336 -28.65 4.19 10.64
CA GLU A 336 -28.81 5.64 10.69
C GLU A 336 -28.92 6.27 9.29
N ARG A 337 -28.11 5.79 8.34
CA ARG A 337 -28.15 6.26 6.95
C ARG A 337 -29.50 5.98 6.28
N GLU A 338 -30.10 4.82 6.54
CA GLU A 338 -31.41 4.50 6.00
C GLU A 338 -32.52 5.33 6.67
N GLN A 339 -32.43 5.57 7.98
CA GLN A 339 -33.42 6.38 8.70
C GLN A 339 -33.39 7.87 8.30
N GLN A 340 -32.21 8.39 7.93
CA GLN A 340 -32.03 9.78 7.49
C GLN A 340 -32.50 10.01 6.04
N ARG A 341 -32.89 8.95 5.34
CA ARG A 341 -33.31 9.03 3.94
C ARG A 341 -34.71 9.65 3.82
N PRO A 342 -34.95 10.56 2.85
CA PRO A 342 -36.27 11.15 2.64
C PRO A 342 -37.36 10.08 2.46
N ARG A 343 -38.54 10.26 3.06
CA ARG A 343 -39.66 9.28 2.97
C ARG A 343 -40.15 8.96 1.56
N ASP A 344 -39.86 9.81 0.57
CA ASP A 344 -40.16 9.54 -0.85
C ASP A 344 -39.09 8.69 -1.56
N GLU A 345 -37.93 8.51 -0.91
CA GLU A 345 -36.77 7.72 -1.34
C GLU A 345 -36.48 6.51 -0.43
N SER A 346 -37.35 6.24 0.56
CA SER A 346 -37.24 5.06 1.43
C SER A 346 -37.30 3.78 0.59
N LEU A 347 -36.41 2.81 0.87
CA LEU A 347 -36.24 1.58 0.08
C LEU A 347 -37.57 0.95 -0.34
N ARG A 348 -37.91 1.08 -1.62
CA ARG A 348 -38.94 0.26 -2.29
C ARG A 348 -38.24 -0.94 -2.88
N MET A 349 -38.44 -2.10 -2.26
CA MET A 349 -37.78 -3.35 -2.61
C MET A 349 -38.69 -4.20 -3.48
N THR A 350 -38.21 -4.57 -4.66
CA THR A 350 -38.80 -5.60 -5.51
C THR A 350 -37.89 -6.82 -5.49
N ARG A 351 -38.44 -8.05 -5.42
CA ARG A 351 -37.63 -9.28 -5.51
C ARG A 351 -36.81 -9.25 -6.79
N LEU A 352 -35.51 -9.52 -6.68
CA LEU A 352 -34.62 -9.57 -7.83
C LEU A 352 -34.88 -10.87 -8.62
N ASP A 353 -35.78 -10.83 -9.59
CA ASP A 353 -35.91 -11.87 -10.62
C ASP A 353 -34.83 -11.62 -11.69
N LEU A 354 -33.60 -12.11 -11.45
CA LEU A 354 -32.57 -12.12 -12.49
C LEU A 354 -33.01 -13.04 -13.62
N VAL A 355 -32.99 -12.52 -14.85
CA VAL A 355 -33.28 -13.29 -16.06
C VAL A 355 -32.30 -14.48 -16.10
N PRO A 356 -32.78 -15.73 -16.27
CA PRO A 356 -31.87 -16.87 -16.39
C PRO A 356 -30.89 -16.61 -17.54
N GLY A 357 -29.60 -16.77 -17.26
CA GLY A 357 -28.55 -16.67 -18.26
C GLY A 357 -28.87 -17.54 -19.49
N PRO A 358 -28.34 -17.21 -20.68
CA PRO A 358 -28.70 -17.91 -21.90
C PRO A 358 -28.39 -19.40 -21.75
N THR A 359 -29.43 -20.22 -21.87
CA THR A 359 -29.33 -21.67 -22.01
C THR A 359 -28.71 -21.98 -23.37
N THR A 360 -27.39 -22.17 -23.41
CA THR A 360 -26.70 -22.89 -24.50
C THR A 360 -25.51 -23.66 -23.97
#